data_AF-A0A660UEC2-F1
#
_entry.id   AF-A0A660UEC2-F1
#
_cell.length_a   1.000
_cell.length_b   1.000
_cell.length_c   1.000
_cell.angle_alpha   90.00
_cell.angle_beta   90.00
_cell.angle_gamma   90.00
#
_symmetry.space_group_name_H-M   'P 1'
#
loop_
_entity.id
_entity.type
_entity.pdbx_description
1 polymer ?
#
loop_
_entity_poly.entity_id
_entity_poly.type
_entity_poly.pdbx_seq_one_letter_code
_entity_poly.pdbx_strand_id
1 'polypeptide(L)'
;MGRELKVTPVISIPSGFMGEEPSKTGYWGFVRSRGDYEKEKGKVLEELRELVEKLKDEGFEIALLPELELPPRADAIMGVYDRIRGSDVAIYLTFAPPGDLCYALLEACRYLIFFEKFKPDTYAGTLFSPPRYQEMKSRGLGNRAFIVEGDMGKLARILRALCGLKMLSTSKPICVG
;
A
#
# COMPACT_ATOMS: atom_id res chain seq x y z
N MET A 1 15.06 -2.62 16.58
CA MET A 1 13.76 -2.63 15.88
C MET A 1 12.72 -3.20 16.83
N GLY A 2 11.59 -2.52 17.02
CA GLY A 2 10.48 -3.02 17.86
C GLY A 2 9.76 -4.22 17.21
N ARG A 3 8.92 -4.92 17.97
CA ARG A 3 8.15 -6.09 17.50
C ARG A 3 6.94 -5.72 16.63
N GLU A 4 6.31 -4.58 16.91
CA GLU A 4 5.16 -4.05 16.17
C GLU A 4 5.45 -3.78 14.69
N LEU A 5 4.66 -4.36 13.78
CA LEU A 5 4.73 -4.13 12.34
C LEU A 5 4.13 -2.75 11.97
N LYS A 6 4.96 -1.84 11.47
CA LYS A 6 4.56 -0.50 11.05
C LYS A 6 4.18 -0.48 9.58
N VAL A 7 2.92 -0.16 9.31
CA VAL A 7 2.32 -0.15 7.98
C VAL A 7 1.94 1.27 7.62
N THR A 8 2.41 1.76 6.47
CA THR A 8 2.10 3.11 5.97
C THR A 8 1.30 3.01 4.67
N PRO A 9 0.06 3.53 4.63
CA PRO A 9 -0.64 3.75 3.38
C PRO A 9 0.05 4.85 2.58
N VAL A 10 0.37 4.57 1.32
CA VAL A 10 0.90 5.56 0.38
C VAL A 10 -0.05 5.63 -0.81
N ILE A 11 -0.58 6.81 -1.07
CA ILE A 11 -1.54 7.08 -2.13
C ILE A 11 -0.82 7.79 -3.27
N SER A 12 -0.90 7.24 -4.48
CA SER A 12 -0.42 7.91 -5.69
C SER A 12 -1.42 8.94 -6.17
N ILE A 13 -1.24 10.22 -5.85
CA ILE A 13 -2.21 11.25 -6.24
C ILE A 13 -2.25 11.37 -7.78
N PRO A 14 -3.44 11.45 -8.40
CA PRO A 14 -3.58 11.83 -9.81
C PRO A 14 -2.88 13.16 -10.11
N SER A 15 -2.28 13.29 -11.29
CA SER A 15 -1.65 14.54 -11.76
C SER A 15 -2.65 15.67 -12.03
N GLY A 16 -3.94 15.38 -11.99
CA GLY A 16 -5.04 16.32 -12.13
C GLY A 16 -6.40 15.61 -12.00
N PHE A 17 -7.45 16.37 -11.76
CA PHE A 17 -8.83 15.90 -11.77
C PHE A 17 -9.46 16.25 -13.14
N MET A 18 -10.24 15.33 -13.70
CA MET A 18 -10.91 15.49 -15.00
C MET A 18 -12.11 16.46 -14.96
N GLY A 19 -12.59 16.86 -13.78
CA GLY A 19 -13.66 17.83 -13.60
C GLY A 19 -13.98 18.12 -12.12
N GLU A 20 -14.93 19.03 -11.87
CA GLU A 20 -15.39 19.36 -10.51
C GLU A 20 -16.57 18.48 -10.05
N GLU A 21 -17.41 18.01 -10.98
CA GLU A 21 -18.60 17.22 -10.66
C GLU A 21 -18.28 15.72 -10.43
N PRO A 22 -18.89 15.09 -9.40
CA PRO A 22 -18.81 13.65 -9.18
C PRO A 22 -19.32 12.82 -10.37
N SER A 23 -18.68 11.69 -10.64
CA SER A 23 -19.09 10.83 -11.75
C SER A 23 -20.46 10.17 -11.51
N LYS A 24 -21.39 10.32 -12.47
CA LYS A 24 -22.70 9.63 -12.47
C LYS A 24 -22.65 8.22 -13.08
N THR A 25 -21.59 7.91 -13.84
CA THR A 25 -21.39 6.61 -14.51
C THR A 25 -19.96 6.11 -14.28
N GLY A 26 -19.80 4.79 -14.21
CA GLY A 26 -18.51 4.17 -14.03
C GLY A 26 -17.56 4.48 -15.18
N TYR A 27 -16.50 5.24 -14.91
CA TYR A 27 -15.42 5.46 -15.87
C TYR A 27 -14.31 4.45 -15.62
N TRP A 28 -13.33 4.37 -16.52
CA TRP A 28 -12.21 3.40 -16.50
C TRP A 28 -11.25 3.57 -15.31
N GLY A 29 -11.79 3.43 -14.08
CA GLY A 29 -11.15 3.49 -12.77
C GLY A 29 -10.23 4.68 -12.49
N PHE A 30 -10.33 5.76 -13.25
CA PHE A 30 -9.69 7.03 -12.93
C PHE A 30 -10.67 7.92 -12.17
N VAL A 31 -10.18 8.45 -11.06
CA VAL A 31 -10.90 9.42 -10.25
C VAL A 31 -11.10 10.70 -11.05
N ARG A 32 -12.36 11.09 -11.28
CA ARG A 32 -12.70 12.23 -12.14
C ARG A 32 -12.71 13.55 -11.41
N SER A 33 -13.21 13.59 -10.19
CA SER A 33 -13.31 14.80 -9.39
C SER A 33 -12.57 14.68 -8.07
N ARG A 34 -12.29 15.82 -7.44
CA ARG A 34 -11.76 15.83 -6.07
C ARG A 34 -12.75 15.23 -5.08
N GLY A 35 -14.05 15.38 -5.31
CA GLY A 35 -15.08 14.77 -4.45
C GLY A 35 -15.04 13.25 -4.51
N ASP A 36 -14.93 12.68 -5.71
CA ASP A 36 -14.80 11.23 -5.90
C ASP A 36 -13.52 10.72 -5.23
N TYR A 37 -12.40 11.45 -5.41
CA TYR A 37 -11.11 11.15 -4.80
C TYR A 37 -11.19 11.02 -3.28
N GLU A 38 -11.70 12.05 -2.63
CA GLU A 38 -11.75 12.13 -1.17
C GLU A 38 -12.71 11.07 -0.60
N LYS A 39 -13.85 10.85 -1.26
CA LYS A 39 -14.83 9.83 -0.87
C LYS A 39 -14.23 8.43 -0.96
N GLU A 40 -13.56 8.14 -2.06
CA GLU A 40 -12.96 6.84 -2.31
C GLU A 40 -11.76 6.57 -1.41
N LYS A 41 -10.88 7.58 -1.24
CA LYS A 41 -9.78 7.58 -0.28
C LYS A 41 -10.28 7.27 1.12
N GLY A 42 -11.30 8.00 1.58
CA GLY A 42 -11.87 7.82 2.90
C GLY A 42 -12.37 6.40 3.12
N LYS A 43 -13.09 5.84 2.14
CA LYS A 43 -13.58 4.46 2.20
C LYS A 43 -12.45 3.44 2.30
N VAL A 44 -11.41 3.53 1.47
CA VAL A 44 -10.31 2.57 1.49
C VAL A 44 -9.46 2.69 2.76
N LEU A 45 -9.20 3.90 3.22
CA LEU A 45 -8.51 4.11 4.49
C LEU A 45 -9.31 3.54 5.67
N GLU A 46 -10.63 3.66 5.65
CA GLU A 46 -11.48 3.08 6.68
C GLU A 46 -11.44 1.55 6.66
N GLU A 47 -11.59 0.92 5.49
CA GLU A 47 -11.48 -0.53 5.37
C GLU A 47 -10.08 -1.04 5.79
N LEU A 48 -9.02 -0.27 5.55
CA LEU A 48 -7.66 -0.58 6.04
C LEU A 48 -7.57 -0.48 7.57
N ARG A 49 -8.19 0.54 8.18
CA ARG A 49 -8.26 0.67 9.65
C ARG A 49 -9.01 -0.50 10.27
N GLU A 50 -10.20 -0.81 9.76
CA GLU A 50 -11.00 -1.96 10.21
C GLU A 50 -10.21 -3.27 10.11
N LEU A 51 -9.49 -3.48 9.01
CA LEU A 51 -8.62 -4.66 8.85
C LEU A 51 -7.52 -4.70 9.91
N VAL A 52 -6.86 -3.57 10.16
CA VAL A 52 -5.77 -3.49 11.15
C VAL A 52 -6.31 -3.72 12.56
N GLU A 53 -7.44 -3.13 12.94
CA GLU A 53 -8.08 -3.37 14.24
C GLU A 53 -8.45 -4.84 14.41
N LYS A 54 -9.04 -5.46 13.38
CA LYS A 54 -9.31 -6.90 13.41
C LYS A 54 -8.03 -7.73 13.63
N LEU A 55 -6.92 -7.37 12.98
CA LEU A 55 -5.65 -8.07 13.18
C LEU A 55 -5.10 -7.86 14.61
N LYS A 56 -5.30 -6.68 15.21
CA LYS A 56 -4.96 -6.45 16.62
C LYS A 56 -5.81 -7.30 17.55
N ASP A 57 -7.12 -7.41 17.30
CA ASP A 57 -8.04 -8.28 18.06
C ASP A 57 -7.65 -9.76 17.97
N GLU A 58 -7.08 -10.17 16.84
CA GLU A 58 -6.50 -11.51 16.64
C GLU A 58 -5.13 -11.70 17.36
N GLY A 59 -4.61 -10.65 18.02
CA GLY A 59 -3.37 -10.68 18.79
C GLY A 59 -2.09 -10.30 18.03
N PHE A 60 -2.20 -9.74 16.83
CA PHE A 60 -1.04 -9.29 16.07
C PHE A 60 -0.61 -7.87 16.48
N GLU A 61 0.68 -7.66 16.74
CA GLU A 61 1.25 -6.33 16.97
C GLU A 61 1.45 -5.58 15.64
N ILE A 62 0.48 -4.75 15.26
CA ILE A 62 0.48 -3.99 14.01
C ILE A 62 0.05 -2.53 14.26
N ALA A 63 0.77 -1.58 13.68
CA ALA A 63 0.43 -0.16 13.71
C ALA A 63 0.21 0.36 12.29
N LEU A 64 -0.95 1.00 12.08
CA LEU A 64 -1.22 1.77 10.88
C LEU A 64 -0.75 3.21 11.10
N LEU A 65 0.30 3.62 10.37
CA LEU A 65 0.83 4.96 10.39
C LEU A 65 -0.03 5.92 9.55
N PRO A 66 0.05 7.24 9.77
CA PRO A 66 -0.67 8.22 8.96
C PRO A 66 -0.33 8.09 7.47
N GLU A 67 -1.34 8.20 6.63
CA GLU A 67 -1.22 8.10 5.19
C GLU A 67 -0.29 9.18 4.61
N LEU A 68 0.26 8.86 3.44
CA LEU A 68 1.05 9.76 2.63
C LEU A 68 0.43 9.88 1.25
N GLU A 69 0.18 11.10 0.82
CA GLU A 69 -0.28 11.39 -0.53
C GLU A 69 0.91 11.93 -1.33
N LEU A 70 1.33 11.21 -2.37
CA LEU A 70 2.52 11.55 -3.18
C LEU A 70 2.20 11.46 -4.67
N PRO A 71 2.74 12.37 -5.52
CA PRO A 71 2.68 12.18 -6.96
C PRO A 71 3.48 10.94 -7.39
N PRO A 72 3.12 10.27 -8.51
CA PRO A 72 3.73 9.00 -8.95
C PRO A 72 5.13 9.18 -9.60
N ARG A 73 6.02 9.94 -8.94
CA ARG A 73 7.40 10.22 -9.35
C ARG A 73 8.38 9.90 -8.22
N ALA A 74 9.56 9.41 -8.57
CA ALA A 74 10.52 8.88 -7.59
C ALA A 74 11.00 9.93 -6.58
N ASP A 75 11.22 11.17 -7.02
CA ASP A 75 11.72 12.28 -6.19
C ASP A 75 10.67 12.82 -5.19
N ALA A 76 9.39 12.45 -5.35
CA ALA A 76 8.35 12.77 -4.37
C ALA A 76 8.66 12.26 -2.97
N ILE A 77 9.49 11.21 -2.87
CA ILE A 77 9.85 10.61 -1.59
C ILE A 77 10.77 11.51 -0.74
N MET A 78 11.50 12.46 -1.35
CA MET A 78 12.58 13.19 -0.66
C MET A 78 12.12 13.91 0.61
N GLY A 79 10.92 14.50 0.60
CA GLY A 79 10.37 15.22 1.76
C GLY A 79 9.80 14.32 2.86
N VAL A 80 9.64 13.02 2.61
CA VAL A 80 9.01 12.06 3.53
C VAL A 80 9.84 10.80 3.73
N TYR A 81 11.08 10.77 3.22
CA TYR A 81 11.92 9.57 3.18
C TYR A 81 12.11 8.94 4.56
N ASP A 82 12.40 9.75 5.58
CA ASP A 82 12.60 9.26 6.95
C ASP A 82 11.33 8.63 7.55
N ARG A 83 10.14 9.15 7.18
CA ARG A 83 8.86 8.56 7.59
C ARG A 83 8.66 7.17 6.97
N ILE A 84 8.95 7.05 5.67
CA ILE A 84 8.80 5.77 4.95
C ILE A 84 9.86 4.77 5.40
N ARG A 85 11.10 5.23 5.64
CA ARG A 85 12.18 4.42 6.20
C ARG A 85 11.87 3.87 7.59
N GLY A 86 11.06 4.59 8.36
CA GLY A 86 10.53 4.11 9.64
C GLY A 86 9.44 3.04 9.53
N SER A 87 8.98 2.72 8.32
CA SER A 87 7.89 1.77 8.05
C SER A 87 8.44 0.39 7.65
N ASP A 88 7.82 -0.68 8.11
CA ASP A 88 8.15 -2.03 7.64
C ASP A 88 7.46 -2.35 6.32
N VAL A 89 6.24 -1.85 6.14
CA VAL A 89 5.40 -2.11 4.97
C VAL A 89 4.85 -0.79 4.43
N ALA A 90 5.02 -0.54 3.14
CA ALA A 90 4.23 0.45 2.41
C ALA A 90 3.09 -0.25 1.68
N ILE A 91 1.84 0.13 1.97
CA ILE A 91 0.69 -0.27 1.16
C ILE A 91 0.49 0.82 0.13
N TYR A 92 0.86 0.53 -1.11
CA TYR A 92 0.77 1.47 -2.22
C TYR A 92 -0.59 1.37 -2.89
N LEU A 93 -1.40 2.41 -2.67
CA LEU A 93 -2.72 2.60 -3.20
C LEU A 93 -2.61 3.38 -4.51
N THR A 94 -2.76 2.69 -5.62
CA THR A 94 -2.55 3.22 -6.97
C THR A 94 -3.81 3.89 -7.52
N PHE A 95 -4.10 5.08 -7.01
CA PHE A 95 -5.15 5.98 -7.51
C PHE A 95 -4.79 6.58 -8.88
N ALA A 96 -3.53 6.46 -9.24
CA ALA A 96 -2.95 6.86 -10.50
C ALA A 96 -2.01 5.73 -10.95
N PRO A 97 -1.59 5.71 -12.23
CA PRO A 97 -0.56 4.78 -12.67
C PRO A 97 0.68 4.90 -11.76
N PRO A 98 1.23 3.78 -11.24
CA PRO A 98 2.21 3.75 -10.16
C PRO A 98 3.55 4.46 -10.43
N GLY A 99 3.81 4.86 -11.68
CA GLY A 99 5.00 5.59 -12.09
C GLY A 99 6.30 4.94 -11.56
N ASP A 100 7.27 5.77 -11.18
CA ASP A 100 8.54 5.31 -10.60
C ASP A 100 8.58 5.44 -9.06
N LEU A 101 7.51 5.96 -8.45
CA LEU A 101 7.39 6.06 -6.99
C LEU A 101 7.47 4.68 -6.33
N CYS A 102 6.93 3.63 -6.94
CA CYS A 102 6.99 2.28 -6.38
C CYS A 102 8.41 1.77 -6.13
N TYR A 103 9.37 2.10 -7.01
CA TYR A 103 10.78 1.75 -6.82
C TYR A 103 11.39 2.52 -5.65
N ALA A 104 11.12 3.84 -5.57
CA ALA A 104 11.58 4.66 -4.45
C ALA A 104 11.00 4.18 -3.11
N LEU A 105 9.73 3.78 -3.07
CA LEU A 105 9.09 3.20 -1.89
C LEU A 105 9.77 1.90 -1.48
N LEU A 106 10.03 1.01 -2.43
CA LEU A 106 10.68 -0.27 -2.14
C LEU A 106 12.13 -0.09 -1.65
N GLU A 107 12.84 0.93 -2.11
CA GLU A 107 14.16 1.25 -1.54
C GLU A 107 14.06 1.80 -0.11
N ALA A 108 13.03 2.60 0.17
CA ALA A 108 12.85 3.20 1.50
C ALA A 108 12.30 2.23 2.55
N CYS A 109 11.41 1.28 2.20
CA CYS A 109 10.76 0.37 3.15
C CYS A 109 11.08 -1.11 2.92
N ARG A 110 10.84 -1.96 3.91
CA ARG A 110 11.23 -3.39 3.80
C ARG A 110 10.36 -4.16 2.80
N TYR A 111 9.06 -3.92 2.80
CA TYR A 111 8.08 -4.57 1.94
C TYR A 111 7.13 -3.57 1.29
N LEU A 112 6.78 -3.80 0.02
CA LEU A 112 5.79 -3.04 -0.73
C LEU A 112 4.59 -3.93 -1.07
N ILE A 113 3.39 -3.42 -0.86
CA ILE A 113 2.15 -4.09 -1.29
C ILE A 113 1.42 -3.15 -2.25
N PHE A 114 1.34 -3.52 -3.52
CA PHE A 114 0.39 -2.91 -4.45
C PHE A 114 -1.01 -3.36 -4.06
N PHE A 115 -1.86 -2.43 -3.65
CA PHE A 115 -3.24 -2.72 -3.30
C PHE A 115 -4.18 -1.93 -4.20
N GLU A 116 -5.01 -2.65 -4.93
CA GLU A 116 -5.84 -2.10 -6.01
C GLU A 116 -7.27 -2.60 -5.87
N LYS A 117 -8.27 -1.85 -6.31
CA LYS A 117 -9.67 -2.25 -6.21
C LYS A 117 -10.45 -1.91 -7.46
N PHE A 118 -10.60 -2.87 -8.37
CA PHE A 118 -11.42 -2.63 -9.56
C PHE A 118 -12.92 -2.81 -9.26
N LYS A 119 -13.69 -1.73 -9.26
CA LYS A 119 -15.16 -1.73 -9.32
C LYS A 119 -15.63 -0.73 -10.37
N PRO A 120 -16.90 -0.81 -10.85
CA PRO A 120 -17.43 0.13 -11.85
C PRO A 120 -17.17 1.60 -11.50
N ASP A 121 -17.08 1.94 -10.23
CA ASP A 121 -16.91 3.28 -9.66
C ASP A 121 -15.71 3.38 -8.69
N THR A 122 -14.68 2.52 -8.78
CA THR A 122 -13.57 2.46 -7.80
C THR A 122 -12.24 1.93 -8.41
N TYR A 123 -11.10 2.47 -7.93
CA TYR A 123 -9.66 2.20 -8.10
C TYR A 123 -9.19 1.46 -9.36
N ALA A 124 -8.60 2.18 -10.32
CA ALA A 124 -7.74 1.57 -11.34
C ALA A 124 -6.27 1.96 -11.20
N GLY A 125 -5.53 1.05 -10.58
CA GLY A 125 -4.19 0.69 -11.01
C GLY A 125 -4.11 -0.69 -11.67
N THR A 126 -5.22 -1.45 -11.74
CA THR A 126 -5.25 -2.89 -12.11
C THR A 126 -4.72 -3.20 -13.50
N LEU A 127 -4.65 -2.21 -14.39
CA LEU A 127 -4.03 -2.34 -15.71
C LEU A 127 -2.53 -2.00 -15.70
N PHE A 128 -2.04 -1.30 -14.68
CA PHE A 128 -0.70 -0.72 -14.61
C PHE A 128 0.19 -1.35 -13.54
N SER A 129 -0.34 -1.78 -12.39
CA SER A 129 0.47 -2.41 -11.36
C SER A 129 0.90 -3.82 -11.69
N PRO A 130 0.12 -4.70 -12.34
CA PRO A 130 0.62 -6.02 -12.71
C PRO A 130 1.85 -5.95 -13.64
N PRO A 131 1.86 -5.15 -14.73
CA PRO A 131 3.07 -4.97 -15.54
C PRO A 131 4.27 -4.44 -14.73
N ARG A 132 4.06 -3.43 -13.87
CA ARG A 132 5.14 -2.89 -13.02
C ARG A 132 5.64 -3.90 -12.00
N TYR A 133 4.75 -4.71 -11.41
CA TYR A 133 5.13 -5.79 -10.52
C TYR A 133 5.94 -6.88 -11.24
N GLN A 134 5.57 -7.24 -12.48
CA GLN A 134 6.36 -8.18 -13.28
C GLN A 134 7.75 -7.62 -13.61
N GLU A 135 7.84 -6.32 -13.93
CA GLU A 135 9.12 -5.63 -14.13
C GLU A 135 9.97 -5.64 -12.85
N MET A 136 9.39 -5.37 -11.68
CA MET A 136 10.10 -5.50 -10.40
C MET A 136 10.59 -6.93 -10.17
N LYS A 137 9.75 -7.93 -10.47
CA LYS A 137 10.11 -9.34 -10.32
C LYS A 137 11.27 -9.74 -11.22
N SER A 138 11.28 -9.31 -12.49
CA SER A 138 12.37 -9.60 -13.43
C SER A 138 13.70 -8.95 -13.01
N ARG A 139 13.64 -7.85 -12.26
CA ARG A 139 14.79 -7.18 -11.64
C ARG A 139 15.22 -7.77 -10.28
N GLY A 140 14.62 -8.88 -9.85
CA GLY A 140 14.95 -9.55 -8.59
C GLY A 140 14.33 -8.94 -7.33
N LEU A 141 13.41 -7.98 -7.48
CA LEU A 141 12.76 -7.27 -6.37
C LEU A 141 11.44 -7.92 -5.90
N GLY A 142 11.00 -8.99 -6.57
CA GLY A 142 9.73 -9.66 -6.31
C GLY A 142 9.62 -10.37 -4.96
N ASN A 143 10.73 -10.56 -4.24
CA ASN A 143 10.73 -11.12 -2.88
C ASN A 143 10.28 -10.12 -1.80
N ARG A 144 10.22 -8.83 -2.13
CA ARG A 144 9.84 -7.74 -1.22
C ARG A 144 8.57 -7.02 -1.66
N ALA A 145 8.00 -7.40 -2.80
CA ALA A 145 6.79 -6.78 -3.35
C ALA A 145 5.65 -7.81 -3.43
N PHE A 146 4.41 -7.34 -3.23
CA PHE A 146 3.19 -8.14 -3.37
C PHE A 146 2.15 -7.37 -4.18
N ILE A 147 1.25 -8.10 -4.85
CA ILE A 147 0.08 -7.52 -5.51
C ILE A 147 -1.21 -8.09 -4.93
N VAL A 148 -2.14 -7.21 -4.59
CA VAL A 148 -3.44 -7.53 -3.99
C VAL A 148 -4.54 -6.77 -4.74
N GLU A 149 -5.39 -7.53 -5.43
CA GLU A 149 -6.49 -7.02 -6.24
C GLU A 149 -7.80 -7.13 -5.45
N GLY A 150 -8.07 -6.15 -4.60
CA GLY A 150 -9.33 -5.92 -3.89
C GLY A 150 -9.67 -6.94 -2.81
N ASP A 151 -8.89 -8.00 -2.70
CA ASP A 151 -9.04 -9.06 -1.72
C ASP A 151 -8.41 -8.68 -0.37
N MET A 152 -9.25 -8.16 0.53
CA MET A 152 -8.87 -7.84 1.91
C MET A 152 -8.42 -9.09 2.69
N GLY A 153 -8.93 -10.28 2.36
CA GLY A 153 -8.49 -11.54 2.96
C GLY A 153 -7.07 -11.92 2.55
N LYS A 154 -6.68 -11.64 1.30
CA LYS A 154 -5.29 -11.76 0.84
C LYS A 154 -4.38 -10.74 1.53
N LEU A 155 -4.81 -9.48 1.65
CA LEU A 155 -4.05 -8.46 2.38
C LEU A 155 -3.83 -8.88 3.84
N ALA A 156 -4.88 -9.34 4.54
CA ALA A 156 -4.80 -9.85 5.90
C ALA A 156 -3.76 -10.97 6.03
N ARG A 157 -3.78 -11.96 5.15
CA ARG A 157 -2.82 -13.08 5.16
C ARG A 157 -1.38 -12.63 4.98
N ILE A 158 -1.14 -11.66 4.08
CA ILE A 158 0.20 -11.10 3.88
C ILE A 158 0.66 -10.38 5.15
N LEU A 159 -0.18 -9.50 5.73
CA LEU A 159 0.17 -8.77 6.94
C LEU A 159 0.45 -9.71 8.12
N ARG A 160 -0.36 -10.76 8.33
CA ARG A 160 -0.08 -11.80 9.34
C ARG A 160 1.29 -12.46 9.14
N ALA A 161 1.61 -12.84 7.90
CA ALA A 161 2.90 -13.45 7.59
C ALA A 161 4.06 -12.48 7.86
N LEU A 162 3.90 -11.20 7.52
CA LEU A 162 4.91 -10.16 7.78
C LEU A 162 5.09 -9.89 9.28
N CYS A 163 4.01 -9.90 10.08
CA CYS A 163 4.11 -9.86 11.54
C CYS A 163 4.94 -11.05 12.07
N GLY A 164 4.64 -12.27 11.63
CA GLY A 164 5.40 -13.46 12.02
C GLY A 164 6.89 -13.38 11.65
N LEU A 165 7.20 -12.93 10.43
CA LEU A 165 8.58 -12.70 9.98
C LEU A 165 9.28 -11.64 10.83
N LYS A 166 8.58 -10.58 11.22
CA LYS A 166 9.13 -9.54 12.09
C LYS A 166 9.45 -10.07 13.49
N MET A 167 8.53 -10.84 14.08
CA MET A 167 8.73 -11.51 15.36
C MET A 167 9.95 -12.45 15.32
N LEU A 168 10.08 -13.27 14.28
CA LEU A 168 11.23 -14.14 14.10
C LEU A 168 12.54 -13.35 13.98
N SER A 169 12.55 -12.29 13.16
CA SER A 169 13.76 -11.47 12.93
C SER A 169 14.26 -10.70 14.16
N THR A 170 13.41 -10.55 15.18
CA THR A 170 13.74 -9.87 16.44
C THR A 170 13.93 -10.83 17.62
N SER A 171 13.71 -12.12 17.39
CA SER A 171 13.86 -13.17 18.40
C SER A 171 15.31 -13.68 18.45
N LYS A 172 15.77 -14.11 19.64
CA LYS A 172 17.07 -14.76 19.81
C LYS A 172 16.85 -16.27 19.98
N PRO A 173 17.37 -17.12 19.09
CA PRO A 173 17.28 -18.56 19.29
C PRO A 173 18.11 -18.96 20.51
N ILE A 174 17.57 -19.86 21.33
CA ILE A 174 18.30 -20.51 22.42
C ILE A 174 18.40 -21.97 22.05
N CYS A 175 19.62 -22.46 21.83
CA CYS A 175 19.90 -23.87 21.63
C CYS A 175 20.30 -24.47 22.97
N VAL A 176 19.50 -25.41 23.49
CA VAL A 176 19.84 -26.20 24.67
C VAL A 176 20.07 -27.63 24.21
N GLY A 177 21.25 -28.16 24.49
CA GLY A 177 21.69 -29.53 24.21
C GLY A 177 22.37 -30.12 25.44
#